data_AF-A0A527ZEJ8-F1
#
_entry.id   AF-A0A527ZEJ8-F1
#
_cell.length_a   1.000
_cell.length_b   1.000
_cell.length_c   1.000
_cell.angle_alpha   90.00
_cell.angle_beta   90.00
_cell.angle_gamma   90.00
#
_symmetry.space_group_name_H-M   'P 1'
#
loop_
_entity.id
_entity.type
_entity.pdbx_description
1 polymer ?
#
loop_
_entity_poly.entity_id
_entity_poly.type
_entity_poly.pdbx_seq_one_letter_code
_entity_poly.pdbx_strand_id
1 'polypeptide(L)'
;MPDLPDVRDRIYHPRLRALSPSIYPRIAFKVRDQGAASSCTGHALAHVIDGLLHRENLLTTPKRVSARMLYEMAKRNDEWNGTTY
;
A
#
# COMPACT_ATOMS: atom_id res chain seq x y z
N MET A 1 -14.60 29.65 -18.78
CA MET A 1 -14.44 28.32 -19.40
C MET A 1 -14.98 27.31 -18.39
N PRO A 2 -15.96 26.46 -18.74
CA PRO A 2 -16.50 25.49 -17.80
C PRO A 2 -15.45 24.41 -17.48
N ASP A 3 -15.55 23.84 -16.27
CA ASP A 3 -14.66 22.79 -15.78
C ASP A 3 -14.78 21.51 -16.62
N LEU A 4 -13.69 20.75 -16.73
CA LEU A 4 -13.72 19.46 -17.40
C LEU A 4 -14.53 18.48 -16.54
N PRO A 5 -15.51 17.76 -17.12
CA PRO A 5 -16.29 16.78 -16.37
C PRO A 5 -15.39 15.69 -15.81
N ASP A 6 -15.56 15.37 -14.52
CA ASP A 6 -14.78 14.36 -13.85
C ASP A 6 -15.16 12.98 -14.40
N VAL A 7 -14.17 12.15 -14.67
CA VAL A 7 -14.39 10.75 -15.10
C VAL A 7 -15.12 9.92 -14.04
N ARG A 8 -15.09 10.36 -12.77
CA ARG A 8 -15.83 9.79 -11.64
C ARG A 8 -17.33 10.13 -11.65
N ASP A 9 -17.74 11.15 -12.40
CA ASP A 9 -19.15 11.54 -12.52
C ASP A 9 -19.94 10.63 -13.46
N ARG A 10 -19.25 9.74 -14.19
CA ARG A 10 -19.88 8.77 -15.09
C ARG A 10 -20.21 7.49 -14.33
N ILE A 11 -21.40 6.95 -14.59
CA ILE A 11 -21.74 5.58 -14.19
C ILE A 11 -20.67 4.66 -14.77
N TYR A 12 -20.00 3.90 -13.90
CA TYR A 12 -18.98 2.95 -14.30
C TYR A 12 -19.58 1.91 -15.26
N HIS A 13 -19.01 1.80 -16.47
CA HIS A 13 -19.38 0.78 -17.45
C HIS A 13 -18.25 -0.26 -17.54
N PRO A 14 -18.40 -1.44 -16.89
CA PRO A 14 -17.40 -2.49 -16.97
C PRO A 14 -17.24 -2.99 -18.40
N ARG A 15 -16.01 -3.29 -18.82
CA ARG A 15 -15.76 -3.99 -20.08
C ARG A 15 -16.10 -5.47 -19.88
N LEU A 16 -16.90 -6.05 -20.77
CA LEU A 16 -17.21 -7.50 -20.82
C LEU A 16 -16.04 -8.33 -21.35
N ARG A 17 -14.82 -8.08 -20.86
CA ARG A 17 -13.64 -8.86 -21.21
C ARG A 17 -13.54 -10.02 -20.23
N ALA A 18 -13.41 -11.24 -20.75
CA ALA A 18 -13.06 -12.40 -19.92
C ALA A 18 -11.77 -12.09 -19.15
N LEU A 19 -11.84 -12.19 -17.83
CA LEU A 19 -10.67 -12.05 -16.96
C LEU A 19 -9.88 -13.37 -16.97
N SER A 20 -8.58 -13.29 -16.70
CA SER A 20 -7.81 -14.48 -16.41
C SER A 20 -8.44 -15.23 -15.23
N PRO A 21 -8.48 -16.57 -15.25
CA PRO A 21 -9.15 -17.38 -14.22
C PRO A 21 -8.51 -17.21 -12.84
N SER A 22 -7.26 -16.74 -12.80
CA SER A 22 -6.61 -16.27 -11.59
C SER A 22 -5.68 -15.11 -11.91
N ILE A 23 -5.53 -14.24 -10.93
CA ILE A 23 -4.42 -13.31 -10.83
C ILE A 23 -3.62 -13.85 -9.65
N TYR A 24 -2.65 -14.74 -9.88
CA TYR A 24 -1.76 -15.14 -8.79
C TYR A 24 -0.77 -13.98 -8.57
N PRO A 25 -0.83 -13.29 -7.43
CA PRO A 25 0.14 -12.25 -7.17
C PRO A 25 1.50 -12.92 -7.02
N ARG A 26 2.47 -12.60 -7.87
CA ARG A 26 3.88 -12.91 -7.60
C ARG A 26 4.38 -11.95 -6.50
N ILE A 27 3.85 -12.10 -5.29
CA ILE A 27 4.30 -11.31 -4.15
C ILE A 27 5.61 -11.93 -3.69
N ALA A 28 6.70 -11.19 -3.86
CA ALA A 28 8.04 -11.61 -3.43
C ALA A 28 8.21 -11.70 -1.90
N PHE A 29 7.15 -11.38 -1.14
CA PHE A 29 7.14 -11.24 0.29
C PHE A 29 5.94 -11.98 0.90
N LYS A 30 6.15 -12.65 2.04
CA LYS A 30 5.04 -13.13 2.87
C LYS A 30 4.14 -11.98 3.33
N VAL A 31 2.89 -12.25 3.69
CA VAL A 31 2.01 -11.26 4.33
C VAL A 31 2.65 -10.75 5.63
N ARG A 32 2.49 -9.46 5.92
CA ARG A 32 2.96 -8.83 7.17
C ARG A 32 1.88 -9.00 8.26
N ASP A 33 2.31 -9.14 9.51
CA ASP A 33 1.43 -9.26 10.68
C ASP A 33 1.72 -8.12 11.66
N GLN A 34 0.70 -7.29 11.92
CA GLN A 34 0.78 -6.17 12.85
C GLN A 34 0.46 -6.55 14.31
N GLY A 35 -0.04 -7.78 14.52
CA GLY A 35 -0.54 -8.24 15.81
C GLY A 35 -1.68 -7.35 16.34
N ALA A 36 -1.66 -7.09 17.64
CA ALA A 36 -2.67 -6.25 18.31
C ALA A 36 -2.38 -4.75 18.24
N ALA A 37 -1.22 -4.34 17.72
CA ALA A 37 -0.90 -2.92 17.58
C ALA A 37 -1.73 -2.35 16.44
N SER A 38 -2.28 -1.15 16.63
CA SER A 38 -3.15 -0.57 15.60
C SER A 38 -2.40 -0.17 14.31
N SER A 39 -1.08 -0.39 14.22
CA SER A 39 -0.07 0.04 13.21
C SER A 39 -0.27 -0.37 11.73
N CYS A 40 -1.50 -0.56 11.27
CA CYS A 40 -1.83 -0.99 9.90
C CYS A 40 -1.22 -0.08 8.83
N THR A 41 -1.24 1.24 9.03
CA THR A 41 -0.68 2.23 8.09
C THR A 41 0.82 2.03 7.88
N GLY A 42 1.58 1.78 8.95
CA GLY A 42 3.02 1.53 8.84
C GLY A 42 3.34 0.21 8.15
N HIS A 43 2.53 -0.83 8.38
CA HIS A 43 2.68 -2.12 7.71
C HIS A 43 2.35 -2.05 6.21
N ALA A 44 1.30 -1.30 5.85
CA ALA A 44 0.91 -1.05 4.47
C ALA A 44 2.01 -0.29 3.71
N LEU A 45 2.48 0.82 4.26
CA LEU A 45 3.57 1.60 3.65
C LEU A 45 4.85 0.79 3.51
N ALA A 46 5.21 0.01 4.54
CA ALA A 46 6.38 -0.86 4.49
C ALA A 46 6.29 -1.88 3.33
N HIS A 47 5.12 -2.48 3.11
CA HIS A 47 4.94 -3.45 2.03
C HIS A 47 5.05 -2.82 0.65
N VAL A 48 4.57 -1.58 0.48
CA VAL A 48 4.76 -0.83 -0.77
C VAL A 48 6.24 -0.60 -1.04
N ILE A 49 7.00 -0.17 -0.04
CA ILE A 49 8.45 0.07 -0.17
C ILE A 49 9.20 -1.24 -0.47
N ASP A 50 8.86 -2.34 0.22
CA ASP A 50 9.41 -3.67 -0.07
C ASP A 50 9.25 -4.01 -1.57
N GLY A 51 8.03 -3.81 -2.10
CA GLY A 51 7.70 -4.10 -3.49
C GLY A 51 8.46 -3.23 -4.48
N LEU A 52 8.58 -1.92 -4.21
CA LEU A 52 9.33 -0.99 -5.05
C LEU A 52 10.82 -1.34 -5.09
N LEU A 53 11.44 -1.57 -3.93
CA LEU A 53 12.86 -1.94 -3.83
C LEU A 53 13.15 -3.27 -4.53
N HIS A 54 12.26 -4.27 -4.39
CA HIS A 54 12.41 -5.55 -5.06
C HIS A 54 12.28 -5.42 -6.58
N ARG A 55 11.35 -4.58 -7.07
CA ARG A 55 11.17 -4.34 -8.50
C ARG A 55 12.38 -3.65 -9.13
N GLU A 56 13.03 -2.74 -8.39
CA GLU A 56 14.24 -2.04 -8.87
C GLU A 56 15.48 -2.93 -8.80
N ASN A 57 15.53 -3.88 -7.86
CA ASN A 57 16.70 -4.73 -7.62
C ASN A 57 16.37 -6.23 -7.77
N LEU A 58 15.85 -6.61 -8.95
CA LEU A 58 15.39 -7.98 -9.26
C LEU A 58 16.45 -9.09 -9.09
N LEU A 59 17.74 -8.73 -9.09
CA LEU A 59 18.86 -9.68 -8.89
C LEU A 59 19.25 -9.87 -7.41
N THR A 60 18.58 -9.17 -6.48
CA THR A 60 18.91 -9.21 -5.06
C THR A 60 17.83 -9.90 -4.24
N THR A 61 18.24 -10.54 -3.14
CA THR A 61 17.33 -11.15 -2.18
C THR A 61 16.28 -10.12 -1.72
N PRO A 62 14.97 -10.45 -1.71
CA PRO A 62 13.93 -9.55 -1.24
C PRO A 62 14.24 -9.03 0.19
N LYS A 63 14.36 -7.71 0.34
CA LYS A 63 14.64 -7.05 1.62
C LYS A 63 13.38 -6.38 2.14
N ARG A 64 13.14 -6.52 3.44
CA ARG A 64 12.03 -5.83 4.13
C ARG A 64 12.51 -4.57 4.81
N VAL A 65 11.73 -3.51 4.68
CA VAL A 65 11.89 -2.30 5.50
C VAL A 65 11.14 -2.44 6.84
N SER A 66 11.54 -1.64 7.82
CA SER A 66 10.95 -1.64 9.15
C SER A 66 9.59 -0.95 9.18
N ALA A 67 8.51 -1.72 9.34
CA ALA A 67 7.16 -1.18 9.54
C ALA A 67 7.04 -0.41 10.85
N ARG A 68 7.72 -0.87 11.91
CA ARG A 68 7.77 -0.18 13.20
C ARG A 68 8.36 1.22 13.03
N MET A 69 9.52 1.33 12.39
CA MET A 69 10.17 2.62 12.17
C MET A 69 9.24 3.59 11.43
N LEU A 70 8.61 3.13 10.34
CA LEU A 70 7.68 3.97 9.56
C LEU A 70 6.48 4.42 10.40
N TYR A 71 5.90 3.51 11.18
CA TYR A 71 4.77 3.83 12.06
C TYR A 71 5.15 4.83 13.16
N GLU A 72 6.24 4.61 13.89
CA GLU A 72 6.69 5.49 14.97
C GLU A 72 7.10 6.87 14.44
N MET A 73 7.70 6.93 13.24
CA MET A 73 8.02 8.20 12.59
C MET A 73 6.79 8.94 12.11
N ALA A 74 5.78 8.24 11.60
CA ALA A 74 4.50 8.89 11.30
C ALA A 74 3.88 9.48 12.58
N LYS A 75 3.80 8.70 13.67
CA LYS A 75 3.24 9.15 14.96
C LYS A 75 4.01 10.32 15.56
N ARG A 76 5.35 10.34 15.46
CA ARG A 76 6.18 11.46 15.95
C ARG A 76 5.95 12.76 15.18
N ASN A 77 5.69 12.66 13.89
CA ASN A 77 5.45 13.81 13.00
C ASN A 77 3.96 14.07 12.79
N ASP A 78 3.09 13.39 13.55
CA ASP A 78 1.66 13.62 13.50
C ASP A 78 1.36 14.89 14.30
N GLU A 79 0.97 15.95 13.59
CA GLU A 79 0.67 17.26 14.18
C GLU A 79 -0.74 17.30 14.80
N TRP A 80 -1.51 16.21 14.73
CA TRP A 80 -2.87 16.16 15.25
C TRP A 80 -2.90 15.94 16.78
N ASN A 81 -3.29 16.99 17.52
CA ASN A 81 -3.55 16.90 18.95
C ASN A 81 -4.78 15.99 19.23
N GLY A 82 -4.59 14.89 19.96
CA GLY A 82 -5.69 14.19 20.65
C GLY A 82 -5.95 12.72 20.31
N THR A 83 -5.06 12.01 19.63
CA THR A 83 -5.28 10.57 19.34
C THR A 83 -4.38 9.68 20.18
N THR A 84 -4.92 9.15 21.28
CA THR A 84 -4.28 8.04 22.01
C THR A 84 -4.48 6.76 21.21
N TYR A 85 -3.51 6.47 20.35
CA TYR A 85 -3.39 5.22 19.61
C TYR A 85 -2.32 4.32 20.22
#